data_AF-Q53WD7-F1
#
_entry.id   AF-Q53WD7-F1
#
_cell.length_a   1.000
_cell.length_b   1.000
_cell.length_c   1.000
_cell.angle_alpha   90.00
_cell.angle_beta   90.00
_cell.angle_gamma   90.00
#
_symmetry.space_group_name_H-M   'P 1'
#
loop_
_entity.id
_entity.type
_entity.pdbx_description
1 polymer ?
#
loop_
_entity_poly.entity_id
_entity_poly.type
_entity_poly.pdbx_seq_one_letter_code
_entity_poly.pdbx_strand_id
1 'polypeptide(L)'
;MKRIPRPVLRALEALAQSPINTSALAMAEGQDFAHDTLYRALGQPLAFFFELSLKLCRDLGGLERGYLILDDVLIQRYRSGRLGLRKMRDTATGGWAYGLSLVVLAWTDGKRRIPLAFLPYFGEEESKLDLALALLEWAKEAGFRPEGVLFDAWYAARQVLEWLHAHGWPLPRGCSSVGGSFTGRTGRGGGARGRMRQAIEEIFRGLQQELGWTGHRHWRRGKLLAHLALGLVAYGLIERQREGLGLSFYQCRRRLIAGKLSLDLSPLLPVQVEAA
;
A
#
# COMPACT_ATOMS: atom_id res chain seq x y z
N MET A 1 19.64 8.70 0.00
CA MET A 1 18.37 9.10 -0.67
C MET A 1 18.52 10.52 -1.21
N LYS A 2 18.06 10.78 -2.44
CA LYS A 2 18.01 12.15 -2.97
C LYS A 2 17.01 12.99 -2.14
N ARG A 3 17.21 14.31 -2.11
CA ARG A 3 16.30 15.25 -1.44
C ARG A 3 14.89 15.08 -2.01
N ILE A 4 13.90 14.85 -1.14
CA ILE A 4 12.50 14.69 -1.56
C ILE A 4 12.00 16.03 -2.11
N PRO A 5 11.39 16.07 -3.31
CA PRO A 5 10.86 17.31 -3.87
C PRO A 5 9.80 17.92 -2.96
N ARG A 6 9.90 19.23 -2.70
CA ARG A 6 8.90 19.98 -1.91
C ARG A 6 7.45 19.75 -2.37
N PRO A 7 7.14 19.63 -3.68
CA PRO A 7 5.79 19.28 -4.12
C PRO A 7 5.26 17.97 -3.55
N VAL A 8 6.11 16.96 -3.38
CA VAL A 8 5.73 15.66 -2.80
C VAL A 8 5.40 15.80 -1.32
N LEU A 9 6.22 16.53 -0.56
CA LEU A 9 5.97 16.77 0.86
C LEU A 9 4.63 17.49 1.06
N ARG A 10 4.38 18.55 0.28
CA ARG A 10 3.09 19.25 0.29
C ARG A 10 1.93 18.33 -0.09
N ALA A 11 2.13 17.43 -1.06
CA ALA A 11 1.09 16.48 -1.44
C ALA A 11 0.76 15.47 -0.36
N LEU A 12 1.76 15.01 0.41
CA LEU A 12 1.55 14.14 1.57
C LEU A 12 0.78 14.86 2.68
N GLU A 13 1.17 16.09 3.02
CA GLU A 13 0.45 16.92 4.00
C GLU A 13 -1.00 17.13 3.58
N ALA A 14 -1.22 17.57 2.34
CA ALA A 14 -2.54 17.82 1.78
C ALA A 14 -3.42 16.57 1.79
N LEU A 15 -2.87 15.43 1.34
CA LEU A 15 -3.59 14.16 1.35
C LEU A 15 -3.91 13.72 2.77
N ALA A 16 -3.03 13.96 3.75
CA ALA A 16 -3.23 13.58 5.14
C ALA A 16 -4.14 14.54 5.94
N GLN A 17 -4.35 15.76 5.47
CA GLN A 17 -5.17 16.78 6.16
C GLN A 17 -6.50 17.06 5.47
N SER A 18 -6.64 16.76 4.18
CA SER A 18 -7.90 17.05 3.48
C SER A 18 -8.98 15.99 3.77
N PRO A 19 -10.22 16.40 4.10
CA PRO A 19 -11.35 15.49 4.17
C PRO A 19 -11.77 14.99 2.78
N ILE A 20 -11.49 15.76 1.72
CA ILE A 20 -11.82 15.42 0.34
C ILE A 20 -10.53 15.23 -0.46
N ASN A 21 -10.14 13.98 -0.64
CA ASN A 21 -8.86 13.57 -1.23
C ASN A 21 -8.98 13.02 -2.66
N THR A 22 -10.12 13.21 -3.32
CA THR A 22 -10.43 12.59 -4.61
C THR A 22 -9.75 13.24 -5.82
N SER A 23 -9.11 14.39 -5.64
CA SER A 23 -8.35 15.06 -6.70
C SER A 23 -7.33 16.05 -6.13
N ALA A 24 -6.33 16.40 -6.94
CA ALA A 24 -5.40 17.48 -6.62
C ALA A 24 -6.12 18.80 -6.27
N LEU A 25 -7.18 19.15 -7.00
CA LEU A 25 -7.93 20.37 -6.73
C LEU A 25 -8.54 20.34 -5.32
N ALA A 26 -9.25 19.26 -4.98
CA ALA A 26 -9.90 19.11 -3.68
C ALA A 26 -8.89 19.04 -2.51
N MET A 27 -7.71 18.46 -2.73
CA MET A 27 -6.66 18.43 -1.71
C MET A 27 -6.00 19.80 -1.49
N ALA A 28 -5.93 20.65 -2.52
CA ALA A 28 -5.38 21.99 -2.41
C ALA A 28 -6.38 23.03 -1.88
N GLU A 29 -7.66 22.68 -1.82
CA GLU A 29 -8.69 23.57 -1.28
C GLU A 29 -8.43 23.86 0.20
N GLY A 30 -8.32 25.14 0.55
CA GLY A 30 -7.95 25.58 1.90
C GLY A 30 -6.47 25.46 2.25
N GLN A 31 -5.59 25.14 1.29
CA GLN A 31 -4.14 25.09 1.48
C GLN A 31 -3.44 26.38 1.00
N ASP A 32 -2.20 26.61 1.48
CA ASP A 32 -1.37 27.76 1.12
C ASP A 32 -0.70 27.66 -0.27
N PHE A 33 -1.04 26.62 -1.07
CA PHE A 33 -0.43 26.37 -2.37
C PHE A 33 -1.46 26.02 -3.45
N ALA A 34 -1.10 26.30 -4.71
CA ALA A 34 -1.93 25.95 -5.86
C ALA A 34 -1.94 24.44 -6.16
N HIS A 35 -3.06 23.94 -6.68
CA HIS A 35 -3.25 22.53 -7.07
C HIS A 35 -2.21 22.01 -8.09
N ASP A 36 -1.60 22.91 -8.88
CA ASP A 36 -0.48 22.58 -9.77
C ASP A 36 0.72 21.99 -9.05
N THR A 37 0.96 22.41 -7.80
CA THR A 37 2.00 21.83 -6.94
C THR A 37 1.76 20.34 -6.76
N LEU A 38 0.51 19.93 -6.55
CA LEU A 38 0.16 18.52 -6.41
C LEU A 38 0.32 17.77 -7.73
N TYR A 39 -0.01 18.39 -8.88
CA TYR A 39 0.24 17.77 -10.18
C TYR A 39 1.73 17.53 -10.48
N ARG A 40 2.63 18.40 -9.98
CA ARG A 40 4.09 18.18 -10.03
C ARG A 40 4.50 16.98 -9.17
N ALA A 41 3.91 16.81 -7.99
CA ALA A 41 4.12 15.61 -7.16
C ALA A 41 3.66 14.34 -7.88
N LEU A 42 2.48 14.37 -8.49
CA LEU A 42 1.96 13.28 -9.31
C LEU A 42 2.72 13.08 -10.64
N GLY A 43 3.78 13.85 -10.89
CA GLY A 43 4.71 13.64 -12.01
C GLY A 43 5.86 12.71 -11.68
N GLN A 44 6.04 12.34 -10.40
CA GLN A 44 7.11 11.43 -10.00
C GLN A 44 6.82 9.98 -10.44
N PRO A 45 7.85 9.17 -10.74
CA PRO A 45 7.70 7.75 -11.03
C PRO A 45 7.11 6.97 -9.85
N LEU A 46 6.46 5.83 -10.11
CA LEU A 46 5.92 4.99 -9.03
C LEU A 46 7.00 4.45 -8.10
N ALA A 47 8.14 4.03 -8.67
CA ALA A 47 9.30 3.55 -7.93
C ALA A 47 9.75 4.56 -6.87
N PHE A 48 9.65 5.87 -7.14
CA PHE A 48 9.99 6.90 -6.17
C PHE A 48 9.11 6.82 -4.92
N PHE A 49 7.80 6.61 -5.05
CA PHE A 49 6.91 6.45 -3.90
C PHE A 49 7.13 5.12 -3.17
N PHE A 50 7.42 4.05 -3.91
CA PHE A 50 7.72 2.74 -3.33
C PHE A 50 9.02 2.78 -2.51
N GLU A 51 10.03 3.53 -2.96
CA GLU A 51 11.25 3.79 -2.18
C GLU A 51 10.97 4.54 -0.87
N LEU A 52 10.02 5.50 -0.87
CA LEU A 52 9.60 6.18 0.36
C LEU A 52 8.90 5.21 1.33
N SER A 53 7.95 4.40 0.84
CA SER A 53 7.30 3.38 1.67
C SER A 53 8.30 2.35 2.19
N LEU A 54 9.26 1.93 1.36
CA LEU A 54 10.34 1.03 1.74
C LEU A 54 11.21 1.64 2.83
N LYS A 55 11.57 2.92 2.73
CA LYS A 55 12.29 3.64 3.79
C LYS A 55 11.50 3.62 5.09
N LEU A 56 10.20 3.95 5.05
CA LEU A 56 9.36 3.93 6.25
C LEU A 56 9.33 2.54 6.92
N CYS A 57 9.29 1.48 6.12
CA CYS A 57 9.36 0.10 6.60
C CYS A 57 10.75 -0.25 7.18
N ARG A 58 11.83 0.10 6.46
CA ARG A 58 13.21 -0.12 6.90
C ARG A 58 13.51 0.57 8.22
N ASP A 59 13.08 1.80 8.38
CA ASP A 59 13.26 2.58 9.62
C ASP A 59 12.44 2.01 10.80
N LEU A 60 11.51 1.08 10.55
CA LEU A 60 10.83 0.29 11.60
C LEU A 60 11.54 -1.03 11.89
N GLY A 61 12.65 -1.33 11.20
CA GLY A 61 13.34 -2.62 11.22
C GLY A 61 12.66 -3.71 10.39
N GLY A 62 11.76 -3.34 9.47
CA GLY A 62 10.92 -4.32 8.75
C GLY A 62 11.64 -5.19 7.73
N LEU A 63 12.90 -4.91 7.40
CA LEU A 63 13.67 -5.76 6.48
C LEU A 63 14.05 -7.10 7.10
N GLU A 64 14.29 -7.16 8.41
CA GLU A 64 14.82 -8.37 9.08
C GLU A 64 13.77 -9.07 9.95
N ARG A 65 12.53 -8.59 9.97
CA ARG A 65 11.44 -9.18 10.77
C ARG A 65 10.06 -8.92 10.19
N GLY A 66 9.05 -9.56 10.77
CA GLY A 66 7.66 -9.40 10.36
C GLY A 66 7.35 -10.18 9.08
N TYR A 67 6.16 -9.94 8.55
CA TYR A 67 5.55 -10.72 7.48
C TYR A 67 5.30 -9.82 6.28
N LEU A 68 5.54 -10.36 5.09
CA LEU A 68 5.05 -9.77 3.86
C LEU A 68 3.65 -10.30 3.57
N ILE A 69 2.77 -9.44 3.08
CA ILE A 69 1.43 -9.79 2.65
C ILE A 69 1.28 -9.40 1.19
N LEU A 70 0.87 -10.37 0.39
CA LEU A 70 0.50 -10.20 -1.01
C LEU A 70 -1.00 -10.43 -1.14
N ASP A 71 -1.71 -9.44 -1.68
CA ASP A 71 -3.14 -9.52 -1.94
C ASP A 71 -3.48 -8.58 -3.10
N ASP A 72 -4.69 -8.65 -3.64
CA ASP A 72 -5.17 -7.68 -4.62
C ASP A 72 -6.44 -6.97 -4.21
N VAL A 73 -6.59 -5.78 -4.79
CA VAL A 73 -7.78 -4.95 -4.59
C VAL A 73 -8.29 -4.45 -5.93
N LEU A 74 -9.62 -4.43 -6.07
CA LEU A 74 -10.29 -3.81 -7.20
C LEU A 74 -10.57 -2.33 -6.88
N ILE A 75 -9.91 -1.43 -7.59
CA ILE A 75 -10.22 -0.01 -7.56
C ILE A 75 -11.37 0.26 -8.52
N GLN A 76 -12.57 0.38 -7.97
CA GLN A 76 -13.79 0.57 -8.74
C GLN A 76 -13.90 1.95 -9.38
N ARG A 77 -14.51 1.96 -10.57
CA ARG A 77 -14.94 3.15 -11.30
C ARG A 77 -16.29 2.93 -11.97
N TYR A 78 -17.03 4.02 -12.06
CA TYR A 78 -18.32 4.03 -12.74
C TYR A 78 -18.18 3.86 -14.27
N ARG A 79 -17.07 4.31 -14.87
CA ARG A 79 -16.83 4.27 -16.33
C ARG A 79 -15.37 3.93 -16.65
N SER A 80 -15.14 3.25 -17.76
CA SER A 80 -13.78 2.97 -18.27
C SER A 80 -13.01 4.25 -18.61
N GLY A 81 -13.69 5.24 -19.20
CA GLY A 81 -13.11 6.51 -19.62
C GLY A 81 -11.87 6.33 -20.50
N ARG A 82 -10.97 7.33 -20.48
CA ARG A 82 -9.68 7.31 -21.20
C ARG A 82 -8.63 6.37 -20.59
N LEU A 83 -8.98 5.62 -19.54
CA LEU A 83 -8.06 4.73 -18.84
C LEU A 83 -8.05 3.31 -19.43
N GLY A 84 -8.96 2.98 -20.35
CA GLY A 84 -9.05 1.65 -20.95
C GLY A 84 -9.36 0.55 -19.93
N LEU A 85 -10.16 0.86 -18.91
CA LEU A 85 -10.48 -0.10 -17.84
C LEU A 85 -11.42 -1.18 -18.35
N ARG A 86 -11.22 -2.40 -17.87
CA ARG A 86 -12.11 -3.53 -18.12
C ARG A 86 -13.23 -3.57 -17.09
N LYS A 87 -14.37 -4.16 -17.48
CA LYS A 87 -15.39 -4.56 -16.51
C LYS A 87 -14.87 -5.77 -15.75
N MET A 88 -14.90 -5.68 -14.43
CA MET A 88 -14.56 -6.77 -13.53
C MET A 88 -15.77 -7.05 -12.65
N ARG A 89 -15.97 -8.34 -12.34
CA ARG A 89 -16.97 -8.72 -11.36
C ARG A 89 -16.48 -8.29 -9.99
N ASP A 90 -17.25 -7.47 -9.32
CA ASP A 90 -17.01 -7.13 -7.94
C ASP A 90 -17.58 -8.23 -7.05
N THR A 91 -16.72 -8.96 -6.37
CA THR A 91 -17.11 -10.02 -5.43
C THR A 91 -17.79 -9.48 -4.18
N ALA A 92 -17.61 -8.20 -3.84
CA ALA A 92 -18.23 -7.58 -2.66
C ALA A 92 -19.69 -7.15 -2.91
N THR A 93 -20.01 -6.60 -4.08
CA THR A 93 -21.39 -6.18 -4.44
C THR A 93 -22.13 -7.17 -5.34
N GLY A 94 -21.44 -8.17 -5.90
CA GLY A 94 -21.98 -9.10 -6.89
C GLY A 94 -22.21 -8.49 -8.28
N GLY A 95 -21.95 -7.19 -8.44
CA GLY A 95 -22.16 -6.43 -9.68
C GLY A 95 -20.95 -6.45 -10.62
N TRP A 96 -21.15 -5.82 -11.80
CA TRP A 96 -20.07 -5.57 -12.76
C TRP A 96 -19.71 -4.10 -12.72
N ALA A 97 -18.47 -3.80 -12.32
CA ALA A 97 -17.94 -2.44 -12.29
C ALA A 97 -16.76 -2.31 -13.26
N TYR A 98 -16.56 -1.13 -13.84
CA TYR A 98 -15.25 -0.84 -14.42
C TYR A 98 -14.25 -0.70 -13.29
N GLY A 99 -13.02 -1.16 -13.47
CA GLY A 99 -12.05 -1.02 -12.40
C GLY A 99 -10.63 -1.34 -12.82
N LEU A 100 -9.72 -1.02 -11.91
CA LEU A 100 -8.31 -1.35 -12.00
C LEU A 100 -7.98 -2.27 -10.84
N SER A 101 -7.64 -3.52 -11.13
CA SER A 101 -7.11 -4.42 -10.10
C SER A 101 -5.65 -4.06 -9.85
N LEU A 102 -5.27 -3.97 -8.58
CA LEU A 102 -3.89 -3.75 -8.14
C LEU A 102 -3.45 -4.96 -7.34
N VAL A 103 -2.34 -5.58 -7.73
CA VAL A 103 -1.62 -6.53 -6.87
C VAL A 103 -0.77 -5.69 -5.92
N VAL A 104 -0.94 -5.87 -4.62
CA VAL A 104 -0.33 -5.04 -3.58
C VAL A 104 0.57 -5.89 -2.70
N LEU A 105 1.75 -5.36 -2.41
CA LEU A 105 2.66 -5.89 -1.40
C LEU A 105 2.65 -4.97 -0.17
N ALA A 106 2.45 -5.54 1.00
CA ALA A 106 2.50 -4.85 2.28
C ALA A 106 3.36 -5.59 3.29
N TRP A 107 3.76 -4.89 4.35
CA TRP A 107 4.50 -5.45 5.48
C TRP A 107 3.73 -5.24 6.78
N THR A 108 3.82 -6.23 7.68
CA THR A 108 3.30 -6.12 9.03
C THR A 108 4.17 -6.86 10.05
N ASP A 109 4.29 -6.34 11.26
CA ASP A 109 4.82 -7.06 12.42
C ASP A 109 3.71 -7.50 13.40
N GLY A 110 2.45 -7.50 12.93
CA GLY A 110 1.26 -7.80 13.73
C GLY A 110 0.71 -6.61 14.53
N LYS A 111 1.47 -5.50 14.64
CA LYS A 111 1.02 -4.25 15.28
C LYS A 111 0.97 -3.08 14.30
N ARG A 112 2.01 -2.97 13.48
CA ARG A 112 2.16 -1.96 12.43
C ARG A 112 1.91 -2.56 11.06
N ARG A 113 1.50 -1.71 10.13
CA ARG A 113 1.13 -2.07 8.77
C ARG A 113 1.65 -1.02 7.80
N ILE A 114 2.56 -1.39 6.91
CA ILE A 114 3.12 -0.47 5.91
C ILE A 114 2.83 -1.05 4.52
N PRO A 115 1.96 -0.41 3.71
CA PRO A 115 1.87 -0.78 2.31
C PRO A 115 3.13 -0.35 1.58
N LEU A 116 3.75 -1.29 0.86
CA LEU A 116 5.08 -1.10 0.28
C LEU A 116 4.99 -0.65 -1.19
N ALA A 117 4.33 -1.46 -2.01
CA ALA A 117 4.27 -1.28 -3.45
C ALA A 117 3.00 -1.92 -4.03
N PHE A 118 2.67 -1.57 -5.26
CA PHE A 118 1.65 -2.27 -6.03
C PHE A 118 2.00 -2.29 -7.51
N LEU A 119 1.43 -3.24 -8.24
CA LEU A 119 1.45 -3.27 -9.71
C LEU A 119 0.01 -3.32 -10.27
N PRO A 120 -0.31 -2.47 -11.25
CA PRO A 120 -1.63 -2.45 -11.87
C PRO A 120 -1.82 -3.60 -12.87
N TYR A 121 -2.89 -4.37 -12.70
CA TYR A 121 -3.28 -5.42 -13.62
C TYR A 121 -4.20 -4.90 -14.73
N PHE A 122 -3.70 -4.91 -15.97
CA PHE A 122 -4.46 -4.52 -17.17
C PHE A 122 -4.99 -5.72 -17.97
N GLY A 123 -4.49 -6.94 -17.73
CA GLY A 123 -4.94 -8.16 -18.40
C GLY A 123 -4.60 -8.24 -19.89
N GLU A 124 -3.48 -7.62 -20.29
CA GLU A 124 -2.98 -7.61 -21.67
C GLU A 124 -1.81 -8.60 -21.80
N GLU A 125 -0.73 -8.40 -21.06
CA GLU A 125 0.52 -9.17 -21.21
C GLU A 125 0.86 -10.01 -19.97
N GLU A 126 0.71 -9.44 -18.78
CA GLU A 126 1.10 -10.09 -17.52
C GLU A 126 -0.13 -10.59 -16.76
N SER A 127 -0.05 -11.79 -16.19
CA SER A 127 -1.03 -12.29 -15.22
C SER A 127 -0.81 -11.64 -13.85
N LYS A 128 -1.82 -11.65 -12.96
CA LYS A 128 -1.61 -11.19 -11.58
C LYS A 128 -0.55 -12.01 -10.83
N LEU A 129 -0.30 -13.26 -11.23
CA LEU A 129 0.76 -14.07 -10.64
C LEU A 129 2.14 -13.58 -11.08
N ASP A 130 2.30 -13.10 -12.31
CA ASP A 130 3.55 -12.51 -12.78
C ASP A 130 3.85 -11.21 -12.04
N LEU A 131 2.81 -10.38 -11.86
CA LEU A 131 2.91 -9.15 -11.05
C LEU A 131 3.25 -9.45 -9.58
N ALA A 132 2.68 -10.52 -9.01
CA ALA A 132 3.01 -10.96 -7.67
C ALA A 132 4.48 -11.38 -7.53
N LEU A 133 4.99 -12.18 -8.47
CA LEU A 133 6.39 -12.58 -8.51
C LEU A 133 7.32 -11.38 -8.67
N ALA A 134 6.97 -10.41 -9.52
CA ALA A 134 7.73 -9.17 -9.68
C ALA A 134 7.80 -8.35 -8.39
N LEU A 135 6.71 -8.27 -7.62
CA LEU A 135 6.70 -7.61 -6.31
C LEU A 135 7.56 -8.35 -5.27
N LEU A 136 7.54 -9.69 -5.29
CA LEU A 136 8.38 -10.51 -4.40
C LEU A 136 9.87 -10.36 -4.76
N GLU A 137 10.21 -10.35 -6.04
CA GLU A 137 11.59 -10.10 -6.50
C GLU A 137 12.04 -8.70 -6.08
N TRP A 138 11.22 -7.67 -6.29
CA TRP A 138 11.50 -6.31 -5.83
C TRP A 138 11.77 -6.24 -4.31
N ALA A 139 11.00 -6.98 -3.50
CA ALA A 139 11.23 -7.05 -2.07
C ALA A 139 12.53 -7.79 -1.72
N LYS A 140 12.84 -8.87 -2.43
CA LYS A 140 14.11 -9.59 -2.24
C LYS A 140 15.30 -8.71 -2.60
N GLU A 141 15.26 -8.00 -3.72
CA GLU A 141 16.29 -7.04 -4.13
C GLU A 141 16.44 -5.89 -3.12
N ALA A 142 15.34 -5.48 -2.48
CA ALA A 142 15.35 -4.50 -1.40
C ALA A 142 15.96 -5.02 -0.07
N GLY A 143 16.26 -6.32 0.02
CA GLY A 143 16.94 -6.96 1.14
C GLY A 143 16.02 -7.53 2.23
N PHE A 144 14.74 -7.80 1.92
CA PHE A 144 13.84 -8.40 2.90
C PHE A 144 14.24 -9.84 3.27
N ARG A 145 14.17 -10.14 4.58
CA ARG A 145 14.24 -11.45 5.20
C ARG A 145 13.02 -11.65 6.11
N PRO A 146 11.83 -11.88 5.53
CA PRO A 146 10.60 -11.93 6.30
C PRO A 146 10.50 -13.24 7.11
N GLU A 147 9.79 -13.20 8.23
CA GLU A 147 9.39 -14.39 9.01
C GLU A 147 8.39 -15.27 8.25
N GLY A 148 7.73 -14.70 7.23
CA GLY A 148 7.03 -15.45 6.21
C GLY A 148 6.23 -14.55 5.27
N VAL A 149 5.75 -15.16 4.18
CA VAL A 149 4.89 -14.50 3.18
C VAL A 149 3.48 -15.03 3.28
N LEU A 150 2.53 -14.09 3.36
CA LEU A 150 1.09 -14.34 3.47
C LEU A 150 0.41 -13.96 2.18
N PHE A 151 -0.54 -14.77 1.77
CA PHE A 151 -1.39 -14.52 0.61
C PHE A 151 -2.66 -15.38 0.71
N ASP A 152 -3.66 -15.05 -0.08
CA ASP A 152 -4.90 -15.82 -0.15
C ASP A 152 -4.72 -17.16 -0.91
N ALA A 153 -5.76 -18.00 -0.95
CA ALA A 153 -5.65 -19.28 -1.64
C ALA A 153 -5.45 -19.15 -3.17
N TRP A 154 -5.79 -17.99 -3.76
CA TRP A 154 -5.64 -17.76 -5.19
C TRP A 154 -4.18 -17.62 -5.60
N TYR A 155 -3.36 -16.92 -4.79
CA TYR A 155 -1.92 -16.79 -4.99
C TYR A 155 -1.12 -18.04 -4.57
N ALA A 156 -1.76 -19.07 -4.00
CA ALA A 156 -1.15 -20.36 -3.70
C ALA A 156 -0.86 -21.22 -4.95
N ALA A 157 -0.47 -20.59 -6.04
CA ALA A 157 -0.08 -21.22 -7.29
C ALA A 157 1.32 -21.83 -7.17
N ARG A 158 1.55 -22.92 -7.92
CA ARG A 158 2.82 -23.66 -7.94
C ARG A 158 4.04 -22.74 -8.13
N GLN A 159 3.97 -21.82 -9.09
CA GLN A 159 5.07 -20.89 -9.38
C GLN A 159 5.44 -19.98 -8.21
N VAL A 160 4.45 -19.51 -7.44
CA VAL A 160 4.69 -18.67 -6.25
C VAL A 160 5.34 -19.52 -5.15
N LEU A 161 4.83 -20.73 -4.92
CA LEU A 161 5.37 -21.64 -3.90
C LEU A 161 6.79 -22.08 -4.21
N GLU A 162 7.07 -22.43 -5.46
CA GLU A 162 8.42 -22.78 -5.94
C GLU A 162 9.39 -21.60 -5.80
N TRP A 163 8.95 -20.39 -6.17
CA TRP A 163 9.77 -19.18 -6.02
C TRP A 163 10.09 -18.90 -4.54
N LEU A 164 9.10 -18.99 -3.64
CA LEU A 164 9.32 -18.78 -2.21
C LEU A 164 10.29 -19.82 -1.63
N HIS A 165 10.12 -21.08 -2.03
CA HIS A 165 11.01 -22.16 -1.60
C HIS A 165 12.45 -21.95 -2.08
N ALA A 166 12.64 -21.62 -3.37
CA ALA A 166 13.95 -21.39 -3.97
C ALA A 166 14.72 -20.24 -3.30
N HIS A 167 14.01 -19.26 -2.75
CA HIS A 167 14.59 -18.11 -2.07
C HIS A 167 14.64 -18.23 -0.53
N GLY A 168 14.25 -19.39 0.01
CA GLY A 168 14.27 -19.63 1.46
C GLY A 168 13.25 -18.80 2.23
N TRP A 169 12.19 -18.33 1.58
CA TRP A 169 11.14 -17.51 2.20
C TRP A 169 10.03 -18.43 2.73
N PRO A 170 9.86 -18.54 4.07
CA PRO A 170 8.92 -19.49 4.63
C PRO A 170 7.47 -19.06 4.43
N LEU A 171 6.58 -20.06 4.38
CA LEU A 171 5.17 -19.82 4.67
C LEU A 171 4.99 -19.74 6.20
N PRO A 172 3.99 -18.99 6.70
CA PRO A 172 3.69 -18.96 8.12
C PRO A 172 3.46 -20.37 8.68
N ARG A 173 3.97 -20.63 9.88
CA ARG A 173 3.85 -21.94 10.55
C ARG A 173 2.38 -22.41 10.55
N GLY A 174 2.14 -23.65 10.11
CA GLY A 174 0.80 -24.24 9.97
C GLY A 174 0.15 -24.10 8.58
N CYS A 175 0.86 -23.56 7.59
CA CYS A 175 0.53 -23.72 6.18
C CYS A 175 1.27 -24.96 5.64
N SER A 176 0.55 -25.98 5.20
CA SER A 176 1.13 -27.13 4.47
C SER A 176 0.52 -27.16 3.08
N SER A 177 1.37 -27.23 2.05
CA SER A 177 0.97 -27.31 0.64
C SER A 177 0.62 -28.75 0.24
N VAL A 178 -0.24 -29.42 1.01
CA VAL A 178 -0.70 -30.77 0.66
C VAL A 178 -2.07 -30.66 0.01
N GLY A 179 -2.08 -30.74 -1.32
CA GLY A 179 -3.28 -30.95 -2.13
C GLY A 179 -4.14 -29.71 -2.38
N GLY A 180 -3.69 -28.82 -3.29
CA GLY A 180 -4.54 -27.88 -4.07
C GLY A 180 -5.47 -26.93 -3.33
N SER A 181 -5.47 -26.95 -2.00
CA SER A 181 -6.33 -26.18 -1.12
C SER A 181 -5.51 -25.85 0.11
N PHE A 182 -5.43 -24.57 0.45
CA PHE A 182 -4.74 -24.06 1.65
C PHE A 182 -5.58 -24.40 2.91
N THR A 183 -5.83 -25.68 3.16
CA THR A 183 -6.56 -26.13 4.35
C THR A 183 -5.58 -26.38 5.49
N GLY A 184 -5.26 -25.32 6.23
CA GLY A 184 -4.54 -25.47 7.50
C GLY A 184 -5.46 -26.14 8.53
N ARG A 185 -5.02 -27.25 9.14
CA ARG A 185 -5.68 -27.83 10.33
C ARG A 185 -5.84 -26.74 11.39
N THR A 186 -7.08 -26.48 11.79
CA THR A 186 -7.49 -25.58 12.87
C THR A 186 -7.11 -26.14 14.23
N GLY A 187 -5.82 -26.25 14.53
CA GLY A 187 -5.31 -26.55 15.87
C GLY A 187 -4.94 -25.26 16.59
N ARG A 188 -5.82 -24.72 17.45
CA ARG A 188 -5.60 -23.71 18.52
C ARG A 188 -4.66 -22.50 18.27
N GLY A 189 -4.23 -22.25 17.03
CA GLY A 189 -3.34 -21.17 16.59
C GLY A 189 -3.93 -20.29 15.50
N GLY A 190 -5.27 -20.29 15.35
CA GLY A 190 -6.00 -19.52 14.34
C GLY A 190 -5.90 -17.98 14.47
N GLY A 191 -5.25 -17.47 15.52
CA GLY A 191 -5.15 -16.03 15.76
C GLY A 191 -4.13 -15.31 14.88
N ALA A 192 -2.97 -15.90 14.58
CA ALA A 192 -1.90 -15.18 13.88
C ALA A 192 -2.24 -14.91 12.40
N ARG A 193 -2.63 -15.94 11.65
CA ARG A 193 -3.02 -15.81 10.23
C ARG A 193 -4.25 -14.92 10.05
N GLY A 194 -5.25 -15.06 10.93
CA GLY A 194 -6.44 -14.20 10.94
C GLY A 194 -6.09 -12.73 11.19
N ARG A 195 -5.25 -12.44 12.20
CA ARG A 195 -4.78 -11.07 12.49
C ARG A 195 -3.98 -10.47 11.33
N MET A 196 -3.15 -11.27 10.67
CA MET A 196 -2.33 -10.77 9.56
C MET A 196 -3.17 -10.58 8.27
N ARG A 197 -4.19 -11.41 8.03
CA ARG A 197 -5.18 -11.15 6.96
C ARG A 197 -6.02 -9.91 7.28
N GLN A 198 -6.39 -9.71 8.53
CA GLN A 198 -7.05 -8.47 8.97
C GLN A 198 -6.17 -7.24 8.71
N ALA A 199 -4.85 -7.37 8.78
CA ALA A 199 -3.93 -6.27 8.53
C ALA A 199 -4.03 -5.72 7.10
N ILE A 200 -4.10 -6.58 6.06
CA ILE A 200 -4.24 -6.12 4.68
C ILE A 200 -5.62 -5.52 4.43
N GLU A 201 -6.68 -6.08 5.03
CA GLU A 201 -8.02 -5.49 4.96
C GLU A 201 -8.08 -4.10 5.59
N GLU A 202 -7.38 -3.89 6.71
CA GLU A 202 -7.27 -2.58 7.35
C GLU A 202 -6.45 -1.58 6.53
N ILE A 203 -5.40 -2.04 5.84
CA ILE A 203 -4.67 -1.24 4.86
C ILE A 203 -5.61 -0.81 3.74
N PHE A 204 -6.28 -1.76 3.07
CA PHE A 204 -7.18 -1.46 1.96
C PHE A 204 -8.32 -0.55 2.39
N ARG A 205 -8.93 -0.80 3.55
CA ARG A 205 -9.99 0.05 4.10
C ARG A 205 -9.50 1.47 4.35
N GLY A 206 -8.33 1.64 4.97
CA GLY A 206 -7.75 2.97 5.19
C GLY A 206 -7.40 3.68 3.88
N LEU A 207 -6.79 2.98 2.92
CA LEU A 207 -6.44 3.56 1.62
C LEU A 207 -7.70 3.98 0.83
N GLN A 208 -8.71 3.11 0.78
CA GLN A 208 -9.96 3.31 0.04
C GLN A 208 -10.86 4.38 0.65
N GLN A 209 -10.98 4.42 1.98
CA GLN A 209 -11.89 5.34 2.66
C GLN A 209 -11.23 6.68 3.00
N GLU A 210 -9.94 6.67 3.37
CA GLU A 210 -9.29 7.83 3.99
C GLU A 210 -8.20 8.49 3.13
N LEU A 211 -7.68 7.80 2.10
CA LEU A 211 -6.51 8.26 1.34
C LEU A 211 -6.69 8.20 -0.18
N GLY A 212 -7.93 8.38 -0.65
CA GLY A 212 -8.21 8.69 -2.06
C GLY A 212 -8.09 7.53 -3.03
N TRP A 213 -7.98 6.27 -2.57
CA TRP A 213 -8.01 5.14 -3.50
C TRP A 213 -9.39 4.98 -4.16
N THR A 214 -10.46 5.37 -3.48
CA THR A 214 -11.83 5.39 -4.03
C THR A 214 -12.26 6.81 -4.38
N GLY A 215 -13.11 6.96 -5.41
CA GLY A 215 -13.68 8.25 -5.79
C GLY A 215 -12.72 9.21 -6.49
N HIS A 216 -11.46 8.82 -6.71
CA HIS A 216 -10.47 9.62 -7.44
C HIS A 216 -10.99 10.03 -8.83
N ARG A 217 -10.65 11.24 -9.30
CA ARG A 217 -11.15 11.81 -10.57
C ARG A 217 -10.10 11.95 -11.68
N HIS A 218 -8.95 11.32 -11.53
CA HIS A 218 -7.88 11.37 -12.54
C HIS A 218 -8.26 10.62 -13.84
N TRP A 219 -7.89 11.19 -14.99
CA TRP A 219 -8.18 10.63 -16.32
C TRP A 219 -6.93 10.08 -17.05
N ARG A 220 -5.73 10.40 -16.55
CA ARG A 220 -4.46 9.90 -17.08
C ARG A 220 -3.93 8.78 -16.19
N ARG A 221 -3.56 7.63 -16.78
CA ARG A 221 -3.07 6.44 -16.05
C ARG A 221 -1.93 6.80 -15.09
N GLY A 222 -0.88 7.48 -15.58
CA GLY A 222 0.26 7.86 -14.72
C GLY A 222 -0.14 8.73 -13.51
N LYS A 223 -1.06 9.69 -13.69
CA LYS A 223 -1.53 10.54 -12.59
C LYS A 223 -2.38 9.77 -11.58
N LEU A 224 -3.19 8.84 -12.05
CA LEU A 224 -3.95 7.94 -11.20
C LEU A 224 -2.98 7.10 -10.34
N LEU A 225 -2.08 6.36 -10.97
CA LEU A 225 -1.17 5.46 -10.26
C LEU A 225 -0.29 6.24 -9.26
N ALA A 226 0.22 7.42 -9.65
CA ALA A 226 0.99 8.26 -8.73
C ALA A 226 0.15 8.74 -7.52
N HIS A 227 -1.14 9.01 -7.70
CA HIS A 227 -2.03 9.39 -6.60
C HIS A 227 -2.26 8.23 -5.64
N LEU A 228 -2.46 7.01 -6.16
CA LEU A 228 -2.58 5.81 -5.34
C LEU A 228 -1.27 5.52 -4.58
N ALA A 229 -0.12 5.71 -5.24
CA ALA A 229 1.19 5.53 -4.63
C ALA A 229 1.50 6.58 -3.54
N LEU A 230 1.07 7.83 -3.74
CA LEU A 230 1.10 8.86 -2.71
C LEU A 230 0.28 8.43 -1.46
N GLY A 231 -0.86 7.77 -1.68
CA GLY A 231 -1.66 7.16 -0.61
C GLY A 231 -0.91 6.12 0.21
N LEU A 232 -0.03 5.31 -0.39
CA LEU A 232 0.78 4.35 0.36
C LEU A 232 1.71 5.04 1.36
N VAL A 233 2.42 6.07 0.88
CA VAL A 233 3.38 6.81 1.71
C VAL A 233 2.65 7.57 2.82
N ALA A 234 1.51 8.21 2.51
CA ALA A 234 0.69 8.88 3.50
C ALA A 234 0.17 7.90 4.57
N TYR A 235 -0.27 6.69 4.16
CA TYR A 235 -0.66 5.65 5.10
C TYR A 235 0.49 5.29 6.03
N GLY A 236 1.69 5.03 5.49
CA GLY A 236 2.86 4.67 6.27
C GLY A 236 3.26 5.75 7.28
N LEU A 237 3.17 7.03 6.90
CA LEU A 237 3.42 8.15 7.81
C LEU A 237 2.40 8.22 8.95
N ILE A 238 1.11 8.13 8.64
CA ILE A 238 0.03 8.13 9.64
C ILE A 238 0.16 6.92 10.57
N GLU A 239 0.52 5.76 10.03
CA GLU A 239 0.74 4.52 10.79
C GLU A 239 1.89 4.67 11.80
N ARG A 240 3.00 5.31 11.41
CA ARG A 240 4.10 5.60 12.33
C ARG A 240 3.71 6.61 13.39
N GLN A 241 3.06 7.70 12.98
CA GLN A 241 2.66 8.77 13.89
C GLN A 241 1.63 8.31 14.92
N ARG A 242 0.66 7.47 14.53
CA ARG A 242 -0.34 6.93 15.47
C ARG A 242 0.28 6.06 16.54
N GLU A 243 1.41 5.38 16.26
CA GLU A 243 2.06 4.49 17.21
C GLU A 243 2.63 5.29 18.38
N GLY A 244 3.33 6.40 18.08
CA GLY A 244 3.86 7.30 19.11
C GLY A 244 2.77 7.97 19.96
N LEU A 245 1.56 8.11 19.42
CA LEU A 245 0.42 8.75 20.09
C LEU A 245 -0.55 7.76 20.75
N GLY A 246 -0.35 6.44 20.60
CA GLY A 246 -1.27 5.42 21.09
C GLY A 246 -2.68 5.50 20.47
N LEU A 247 -2.81 6.06 19.27
CA LEU A 247 -4.09 6.25 18.58
C LEU A 247 -4.36 5.13 17.57
N SER A 248 -5.64 4.94 17.23
CA SER A 248 -5.99 4.20 16.03
C SER A 248 -5.67 5.04 14.78
N PHE A 249 -5.52 4.36 13.63
CA PHE A 249 -5.28 5.02 12.34
C PHE A 249 -6.34 6.11 12.06
N TYR A 250 -7.62 5.78 12.24
CA TYR A 250 -8.74 6.71 12.04
C TYR A 250 -8.74 7.87 13.04
N GLN A 251 -8.38 7.62 14.30
CA GLN A 251 -8.26 8.70 15.29
C GLN A 251 -7.13 9.67 14.92
N CYS A 252 -5.98 9.15 14.48
CA CYS A 252 -4.88 9.96 14.00
C CYS A 252 -5.29 10.79 12.77
N ARG A 253 -5.91 10.15 11.77
CA ARG A 253 -6.42 10.82 10.57
C ARG A 253 -7.40 11.93 10.89
N ARG A 254 -8.38 11.68 11.79
CA ARG A 254 -9.36 12.71 12.19
C ARG A 254 -8.70 13.91 12.87
N ARG A 255 -7.65 13.71 13.67
CA ARG A 255 -6.91 14.81 14.29
C ARG A 255 -6.12 15.63 13.26
N LEU A 256 -5.56 14.98 12.25
CA LEU A 256 -4.90 15.65 11.12
C LEU A 256 -5.90 16.50 10.33
N ILE A 257 -7.07 15.95 9.99
CA ILE A 257 -8.13 16.72 9.29
C ILE A 257 -8.60 17.91 10.11
N ALA A 258 -8.78 17.73 11.43
CA ALA A 258 -9.23 18.80 12.32
C ALA A 258 -8.17 19.86 12.60
N GLY A 259 -6.97 19.77 12.02
CA GLY A 259 -5.84 20.68 12.30
C GLY A 259 -5.29 20.57 13.72
N LYS A 260 -5.69 19.54 14.49
CA LYS A 260 -5.22 19.28 15.86
C LYS A 260 -3.86 18.58 15.91
N LEU A 261 -3.37 18.16 14.76
CA LEU A 261 -2.11 17.47 14.57
C LEU A 261 -1.53 17.86 13.21
N SER A 262 -0.23 18.08 13.13
CA SER A 262 0.51 18.17 11.86
C SER A 262 1.02 16.79 11.45
N LEU A 263 1.04 16.48 10.15
CA LEU A 263 1.63 15.23 9.66
C LEU A 263 3.13 15.23 9.98
N ASP A 264 3.60 14.19 10.65
CA ASP A 264 5.02 14.04 10.92
C ASP A 264 5.77 13.56 9.68
N LEU A 265 6.50 14.47 9.03
CA LEU A 265 7.35 14.19 7.87
C LEU A 265 8.78 13.82 8.24
N SER A 266 9.17 13.90 9.52
CA SER A 266 10.53 13.61 9.97
C SER A 266 11.04 12.23 9.53
N PRO A 267 10.22 11.16 9.44
CA PRO A 267 10.71 9.86 8.96
C PRO A 267 11.20 9.87 7.51
N LEU A 268 10.79 10.85 6.70
CA LEU A 268 11.19 10.98 5.30
C LEU A 268 12.38 11.92 5.09
N LEU A 269 12.66 12.79 6.05
CA LEU A 269 13.77 13.72 5.99
C LEU A 269 15.08 12.98 6.35
N PRO A 270 16.22 13.35 5.73
CA PRO A 270 17.50 12.83 6.18
C PRO A 270 17.72 13.23 7.64
N VAL A 271 18.18 12.28 8.46
CA VAL A 271 18.67 12.57 9.81
C VAL A 271 19.79 13.58 9.65
N GLN A 272 19.59 14.81 10.14
CA GLN A 272 20.70 15.73 10.34
C GLN A 272 21.53 15.10 11.47
N VAL A 273 22.60 14.40 11.10
CA VAL A 273 23.66 14.13 12.05
C VAL A 273 24.32 15.49 12.26
N GLU A 274 23.96 16.17 13.35
CA GLU A 274 24.79 17.25 13.87
C GLU A 274 26.18 16.66 14.05
N ALA A 275 27.12 17.09 13.21
CA ALA A 275 28.52 16.81 13.40
C ALA A 275 28.93 17.49 14.70
N ALA A 276 29.12 16.67 15.75
CA ALA A 276 29.90 17.04 16.92
C ALA A 276 31.39 16.87 16.61
#